data_AF-A0A955NQU0-F1
#
_entry.id   AF-A0A955NQU0-F1
#
_cell.length_a   1.000
_cell.length_b   1.000
_cell.length_c   1.000
_cell.angle_alpha   90.00
_cell.angle_beta   90.00
_cell.angle_gamma   90.00
#
_symmetry.space_group_name_H-M   'P 1'
#
loop_
_entity.id
_entity.type
_entity.pdbx_description
1 polymer ?
#
loop_
_entity_poly.entity_id
_entity_poly.type
_entity_poly.pdbx_seq_one_letter_code
_entity_poly.pdbx_strand_id
1 'polypeptide(L)'
;VCRFVLSEDGSGFSSKEMPELVKTTHVSFRPVDVAMGPDGALYIADFYNPIIQHGEVDFRDPRRDHEHGRIWRVTRKGQKPLAKPEIVGAPIPDLLEMLRAEEQWTRLHAKLELRERNPEEVLPVLEHWIGSLDPSDPQYDHLRLEGLWTLQNIRKTDPKLLENLLESKNPHVRAAAVRVVPQWRKDLSDPVNLLAKRVRDDNPRVRLEAVRALSQFPSAQPADLALNALDFEVDGFLDHALWLTVDELTDQWFPRVQAGEDVFRGNTKKLLYALEVVDQPTIVPPLIGVLSKKDLDDGSRKKALELVAKFGNAENMRSILDRVLDKNTSDSDRANLLAALIDATESRGLIPSGDLSGLSNL
;
A
#
# COMPACT_ATOMS: atom_id res chain seq x y z
N VAL A 1 14.94 17.15 -19.63
CA VAL A 1 13.58 16.86 -19.13
C VAL A 1 13.20 15.47 -19.60
N CYS A 2 13.39 14.49 -18.73
CA CYS A 2 13.09 13.09 -19.01
C CYS A 2 11.59 12.88 -19.05
N ARG A 3 11.15 11.90 -19.85
CA ARG A 3 9.75 11.47 -19.91
C ARG A 3 9.74 9.96 -19.73
N PHE A 4 8.77 9.48 -18.95
CA PHE A 4 8.56 8.05 -18.76
C PHE A 4 7.17 7.67 -19.28
N VAL A 5 7.04 6.44 -19.79
CA VAL A 5 5.75 5.79 -20.03
C VAL A 5 5.57 4.74 -18.96
N LEU A 6 4.39 4.76 -18.31
CA LEU A 6 4.01 3.78 -17.31
C LEU A 6 3.27 2.61 -17.97
N SER A 7 3.51 1.40 -17.48
CA SER A 7 2.74 0.20 -17.80
C SER A 7 2.37 -0.55 -16.52
N GLU A 8 1.24 -1.25 -16.55
CA GLU A 8 0.81 -2.15 -15.48
C GLU A 8 1.88 -3.24 -15.26
N ASP A 9 2.22 -3.50 -14.00
CA ASP A 9 3.18 -4.54 -13.58
C ASP A 9 2.71 -5.14 -12.26
N GLY A 10 1.99 -6.26 -12.34
CA GLY A 10 1.27 -6.83 -11.21
C GLY A 10 0.34 -5.81 -10.55
N SER A 11 0.48 -5.64 -9.24
CA SER A 11 -0.23 -4.64 -8.43
C SER A 11 0.35 -3.23 -8.53
N GLY A 12 1.57 -3.08 -9.04
CA GLY A 12 2.30 -1.82 -9.19
C GLY A 12 2.33 -1.29 -10.63
N PHE A 13 3.39 -0.53 -10.93
CA PHE A 13 3.67 -0.02 -12.27
C PHE A 13 5.15 -0.19 -12.60
N SER A 14 5.43 -0.49 -13.86
CA SER A 14 6.76 -0.37 -14.44
C SER A 14 6.86 0.97 -15.19
N SER A 15 8.04 1.57 -15.21
CA SER A 15 8.30 2.79 -15.96
C SER A 15 9.40 2.57 -16.99
N LYS A 16 9.20 3.08 -18.20
CA LYS A 16 10.18 3.06 -19.27
C LYS A 16 10.57 4.48 -19.64
N GLU A 17 11.86 4.77 -19.56
CA GLU A 17 12.38 6.05 -20.04
C GLU A 17 12.19 6.17 -21.56
N MET A 18 11.69 7.33 -21.98
CA MET A 18 11.44 7.70 -23.35
C MET A 18 12.43 8.79 -23.78
N PRO A 19 12.58 9.06 -25.09
CA PRO A 19 13.38 10.19 -25.57
C PRO A 19 13.01 11.49 -24.84
N GLU A 20 14.05 12.21 -24.40
CA GLU A 20 13.93 13.46 -23.65
C GLU A 20 13.08 14.48 -24.42
N LEU A 21 12.14 15.12 -23.72
CA LEU A 21 11.28 16.14 -24.34
C LEU A 21 12.06 17.42 -24.63
N VAL A 22 12.96 17.78 -23.71
CA VAL A 22 13.82 18.97 -23.80
C VAL A 22 15.22 18.57 -23.36
N LYS A 23 16.19 18.83 -24.25
CA LYS A 23 17.62 18.63 -24.02
C LYS A 23 18.38 19.87 -24.52
N THR A 24 19.38 20.31 -23.78
CA THR A 24 20.26 21.39 -24.17
C THR A 24 21.66 21.18 -23.60
N THR A 25 22.66 21.75 -24.26
CA THR A 25 24.06 21.80 -23.79
C THR A 25 24.33 23.01 -22.89
N HIS A 26 23.35 23.89 -22.70
CA HIS A 26 23.50 25.09 -21.88
C HIS A 26 23.65 24.73 -20.40
N VAL A 27 24.82 25.02 -19.81
CA VAL A 27 25.16 24.60 -18.45
C VAL A 27 24.23 25.14 -17.37
N SER A 28 23.65 26.33 -17.55
CA SER A 28 22.66 26.88 -16.61
C SER A 28 21.23 26.38 -16.85
N PHE A 29 20.96 25.40 -17.71
CA PHE A 29 19.61 24.80 -17.81
C PHE A 29 19.41 23.76 -16.71
N ARG A 30 18.60 24.14 -15.72
CA ARG A 30 18.34 23.41 -14.48
C ARG A 30 16.84 23.33 -14.22
N PRO A 31 16.10 22.51 -15.01
CA PRO A 31 14.70 22.26 -14.73
C PRO A 31 14.56 21.59 -13.36
N VAL A 32 13.75 22.18 -12.49
CA VAL A 32 13.52 21.71 -11.11
C VAL A 32 12.10 21.21 -10.90
N ASP A 33 11.14 21.65 -11.74
CA ASP A 33 9.76 21.21 -11.64
C ASP A 33 9.05 21.29 -13.00
N VAL A 34 7.96 20.52 -13.13
CA VAL A 34 7.08 20.52 -14.30
C VAL A 34 5.61 20.45 -13.91
N ALA A 35 4.75 21.18 -14.62
CA ALA A 35 3.30 21.15 -14.41
C ALA A 35 2.54 21.28 -15.74
N MET A 36 1.35 20.67 -15.83
CA MET A 36 0.42 20.94 -16.92
C MET A 36 -0.29 22.27 -16.64
N GLY A 37 -0.36 23.14 -17.66
CA GLY A 37 -1.10 24.40 -17.58
C GLY A 37 -2.55 24.28 -18.04
N PRO A 38 -3.38 25.31 -17.77
CA PRO A 38 -4.81 25.36 -18.16
C PRO A 38 -5.05 25.36 -19.67
N ASP A 39 -4.00 25.60 -20.45
CA ASP A 39 -4.03 25.66 -21.91
C ASP A 39 -3.56 24.35 -22.56
N GLY A 40 -3.30 23.31 -21.74
CA GLY A 40 -2.82 22.00 -22.16
C GLY A 40 -1.31 21.96 -22.47
N ALA A 41 -0.56 23.03 -22.21
CA ALA A 41 0.89 23.04 -22.37
C ALA A 41 1.61 22.47 -21.14
N LEU A 42 2.81 21.93 -21.34
CA LEU A 42 3.71 21.57 -20.25
C LEU A 42 4.55 22.80 -19.88
N TYR A 43 4.49 23.22 -18.63
CA TYR A 43 5.30 24.28 -18.06
C TYR A 43 6.47 23.67 -17.30
N ILE A 44 7.67 24.23 -17.50
CA ILE A 44 8.90 23.80 -16.82
C ILE A 44 9.46 24.98 -16.06
N ALA A 45 9.62 24.83 -14.75
CA ALA A 45 10.34 25.78 -13.91
C ALA A 45 11.83 25.45 -13.95
N ASP A 46 12.65 26.41 -14.36
CA ASP A 46 14.08 26.26 -14.54
C ASP A 46 14.82 27.28 -13.68
N PHE A 47 15.60 26.75 -12.73
CA PHE A 47 16.31 27.51 -11.71
C PHE A 47 17.47 28.36 -12.28
N TYR A 48 17.84 28.17 -13.54
CA TYR A 48 18.86 28.98 -14.22
C TYR A 48 20.20 29.09 -13.47
N ASN A 49 20.82 27.97 -13.08
CA ASN A 49 22.07 28.04 -12.29
C ASN A 49 23.23 27.24 -12.93
N PRO A 50 24.39 27.86 -13.21
CA PRO A 50 25.51 27.13 -13.79
C PRO A 50 26.09 26.07 -12.85
N ILE A 51 25.92 26.21 -11.53
CA ILE A 51 26.52 25.32 -10.53
C ILE A 51 25.47 24.36 -9.97
N ILE A 52 25.74 23.05 -10.04
CA ILE A 52 25.10 21.98 -9.25
C ILE A 52 26.07 21.60 -8.13
N GLN A 53 25.56 21.36 -6.93
CA GLN A 53 26.38 21.24 -5.73
C GLN A 53 25.97 20.02 -4.89
N HIS A 54 26.92 19.11 -4.66
CA HIS A 54 26.93 18.17 -3.54
C HIS A 54 28.12 18.42 -2.59
N GLY A 55 28.81 19.57 -2.74
CA GLY A 55 29.89 20.06 -1.87
C GLY A 55 31.21 20.39 -2.59
N GLU A 56 31.24 20.29 -3.92
CA GLU A 56 32.45 20.41 -4.74
C GLU A 56 32.86 21.86 -5.06
N VAL A 57 31.92 22.79 -5.02
CA VAL A 57 32.14 24.23 -5.22
C VAL A 57 31.83 24.95 -3.90
N ASP A 58 32.26 26.18 -3.67
CA ASP A 58 31.85 26.88 -2.44
C ASP A 58 30.34 27.23 -2.50
N PHE A 59 29.66 27.22 -1.36
CA PHE A 59 28.25 27.64 -1.29
C PHE A 59 28.05 29.13 -1.61
N ARG A 60 29.10 29.94 -1.45
CA ARG A 60 29.16 31.39 -1.75
C ARG A 60 29.89 31.69 -3.06
N ASP A 61 30.08 30.69 -3.93
CA ASP A 61 30.74 30.91 -5.22
C ASP A 61 29.99 32.00 -6.02
N PRO A 62 30.69 33.05 -6.50
CA PRO A 62 30.07 34.22 -7.11
C PRO A 62 29.41 33.93 -8.47
N ARG A 63 29.63 32.76 -9.07
CA ARG A 63 28.98 32.36 -10.34
C ARG A 63 27.56 31.85 -10.15
N ARG A 64 27.10 31.64 -8.90
CA ARG A 64 25.71 31.24 -8.64
C ARG A 64 24.79 32.39 -9.03
N ASP A 65 23.77 32.08 -9.82
CA ASP A 65 22.73 33.03 -10.15
C ASP A 65 21.67 33.06 -9.03
N HIS A 66 21.37 34.25 -8.53
CA HIS A 66 20.44 34.50 -7.43
C HIS A 66 19.25 35.37 -7.87
N GLU A 67 19.24 35.81 -9.13
CA GLU A 67 18.33 36.84 -9.64
C GLU A 67 17.43 36.32 -10.75
N HIS A 68 17.87 35.30 -11.50
CA HIS A 68 17.19 34.83 -12.69
C HIS A 68 16.59 33.43 -12.54
N GLY A 69 15.49 33.22 -13.26
CA GLY A 69 14.88 31.93 -13.51
C GLY A 69 14.20 31.94 -14.88
N ARG A 70 13.84 30.77 -15.40
CA ARG A 70 13.11 30.64 -16.67
C ARG A 70 11.85 29.81 -16.48
N ILE A 71 10.78 30.22 -17.14
CA ILE A 71 9.58 29.40 -17.31
C ILE A 71 9.48 29.03 -18.79
N TRP A 72 9.55 27.74 -19.08
CA TRP A 72 9.37 27.23 -20.44
C TRP A 72 7.94 26.74 -20.60
N ARG A 73 7.25 27.21 -21.65
CA ARG A 73 5.97 26.66 -22.07
C ARG A 73 6.19 25.78 -23.31
N VAL A 74 5.96 24.48 -23.17
CA VAL A 74 6.18 23.48 -24.21
C VAL A 74 4.84 22.97 -24.72
N THR A 75 4.62 23.08 -26.03
CA THR A 75 3.41 22.59 -26.71
C THR A 75 3.76 21.94 -28.04
N ARG A 76 2.89 21.05 -28.54
CA ARG A 76 3.06 20.44 -29.86
C ARG A 76 2.90 21.50 -30.94
N LYS A 77 3.81 21.51 -31.92
CA LYS A 77 3.70 22.42 -33.08
C LYS A 77 2.33 22.29 -33.74
N GLY A 78 1.67 23.43 -33.94
CA GLY A 78 0.34 23.50 -34.55
C GLY A 78 -0.84 23.15 -33.64
N GLN A 79 -0.60 22.79 -32.37
CA GLN A 79 -1.67 22.56 -31.41
C GLN A 79 -2.31 23.89 -31.01
N LYS A 80 -3.64 23.96 -31.13
CA LYS A 80 -4.40 25.07 -30.57
C LYS A 80 -4.40 24.95 -29.04
N PRO A 81 -4.15 26.03 -28.29
CA PRO A 81 -4.31 26.02 -26.84
C PRO A 81 -5.72 25.57 -26.45
N LEU A 82 -5.84 24.80 -25.38
CA LEU A 82 -7.14 24.53 -24.77
C LEU A 82 -7.78 25.85 -24.31
N ALA A 83 -9.11 25.92 -24.38
CA ALA A 83 -9.82 27.07 -23.85
C ALA A 83 -9.64 27.10 -22.34
N LYS A 84 -9.13 28.22 -21.80
CA LYS A 84 -8.98 28.38 -20.35
C LYS A 84 -10.39 28.39 -19.72
N PRO A 85 -10.70 27.48 -18.78
CA PRO A 85 -11.99 27.47 -18.12
C PRO A 85 -12.14 28.70 -17.21
N GLU A 86 -13.32 29.29 -17.19
CA GLU A 86 -13.70 30.34 -16.24
C GLU A 86 -14.18 29.68 -14.94
N ILE A 87 -13.24 29.39 -14.03
CA ILE A 87 -13.54 28.68 -12.77
C ILE A 87 -14.00 29.64 -11.68
N VAL A 88 -13.26 30.74 -11.49
CA VAL A 88 -13.51 31.69 -10.41
C VAL A 88 -14.85 32.39 -10.66
N GLY A 89 -15.75 32.30 -9.69
CA GLY A 89 -17.08 32.90 -9.79
C GLY A 89 -18.09 32.09 -10.60
N ALA A 90 -17.70 30.94 -11.18
CA ALA A 90 -18.65 30.08 -11.86
C ALA A 90 -19.72 29.55 -10.89
N PRO A 91 -20.97 29.36 -11.38
CA PRO A 91 -22.02 28.65 -10.66
C PRO A 91 -21.62 27.20 -10.33
N ILE A 92 -22.16 26.66 -9.23
CA ILE A 92 -21.90 25.27 -8.81
C ILE A 92 -22.21 24.25 -9.92
N PRO A 93 -23.34 24.32 -10.66
CA PRO A 93 -23.61 23.40 -11.77
C PRO A 93 -22.51 23.41 -12.85
N ASP A 94 -22.01 24.60 -13.19
CA ASP A 94 -20.98 24.75 -14.23
C ASP A 94 -19.63 24.18 -13.76
N LEU A 95 -19.29 24.37 -12.48
CA LEU A 95 -18.12 23.74 -11.86
C LEU A 95 -18.20 22.21 -11.86
N LEU A 96 -19.40 21.63 -11.69
CA LEU A 96 -19.60 20.19 -11.75
C LEU A 96 -19.46 19.65 -13.18
N GLU A 97 -19.92 20.40 -14.19
CA GLU A 97 -19.70 20.03 -15.59
C GLU A 97 -18.22 20.05 -15.99
N MET A 98 -17.40 20.91 -15.35
CA MET A 98 -15.95 20.90 -15.54
C MET A 98 -15.27 19.60 -15.06
N LEU A 99 -15.93 18.78 -14.24
CA LEU A 99 -15.44 17.46 -13.85
C LEU A 99 -15.45 16.45 -15.02
N ARG A 100 -16.07 16.79 -16.15
CA ARG A 100 -16.05 15.99 -17.39
C ARG A 100 -14.84 16.27 -18.28
N ALA A 101 -14.03 17.27 -17.96
CA ALA A 101 -12.85 17.61 -18.75
C ALA A 101 -11.91 16.40 -18.89
N GLU A 102 -11.26 16.23 -20.04
CA GLU A 102 -10.34 15.11 -20.29
C GLU A 102 -9.07 15.24 -19.44
N GLU A 103 -8.56 16.45 -19.33
CA GLU A 103 -7.37 16.80 -18.57
C GLU A 103 -7.65 17.05 -17.09
N GLN A 104 -6.73 16.57 -16.24
CA GLN A 104 -6.87 16.67 -14.78
C GLN A 104 -6.89 18.11 -14.27
N TRP A 105 -6.22 19.05 -14.96
CA TRP A 105 -6.07 20.43 -14.49
C TRP A 105 -7.43 21.08 -14.22
N THR A 106 -8.34 21.02 -15.19
CA THR A 106 -9.68 21.60 -15.09
C THR A 106 -10.49 20.94 -13.97
N ARG A 107 -10.48 19.59 -13.91
CA ARG A 107 -11.18 18.85 -12.86
C ARG A 107 -10.66 19.18 -11.45
N LEU A 108 -9.34 19.26 -11.29
CA LEU A 108 -8.70 19.59 -10.02
C LEU A 108 -9.09 20.99 -9.54
N HIS A 109 -8.95 21.99 -10.41
CA HIS A 109 -9.25 23.37 -10.03
C HIS A 109 -10.74 23.62 -9.80
N ALA A 110 -11.63 22.95 -10.55
CA ALA A 110 -13.07 22.98 -10.26
C ALA A 110 -13.37 22.38 -8.88
N LYS A 111 -12.77 21.23 -8.52
CA LYS A 111 -12.91 20.65 -7.17
C LYS A 111 -12.34 21.54 -6.06
N LEU A 112 -11.23 22.22 -6.30
CA LEU A 112 -10.66 23.19 -5.35
C LEU A 112 -11.59 24.39 -5.14
N GLU A 113 -12.18 24.92 -6.21
CA GLU A 113 -13.17 25.99 -6.11
C GLU A 113 -14.42 25.52 -5.36
N LEU A 114 -14.95 24.33 -5.67
CA LEU A 114 -16.09 23.73 -4.97
C LEU A 114 -15.83 23.53 -3.48
N ARG A 115 -14.58 23.20 -3.10
CA ARG A 115 -14.17 23.05 -1.69
C ARG A 115 -14.32 24.33 -0.88
N GLU A 116 -14.13 25.50 -1.50
CA GLU A 116 -14.24 26.80 -0.83
C GLU A 116 -15.70 27.30 -0.75
N ARG A 117 -16.64 26.63 -1.42
CA ARG A 117 -18.08 26.95 -1.35
C ARG A 117 -18.72 26.35 -0.10
N ASN A 118 -19.89 26.86 0.25
CA ASN A 118 -20.70 26.31 1.34
C ASN A 118 -21.11 24.85 1.02
N PRO A 119 -20.68 23.84 1.81
CA PRO A 119 -21.00 22.44 1.53
C PRO A 119 -22.50 22.15 1.45
N GLU A 120 -23.33 22.87 2.21
CA GLU A 120 -24.79 22.68 2.20
C GLU A 120 -25.45 23.17 0.90
N GLU A 121 -24.79 24.06 0.16
CA GLU A 121 -25.24 24.51 -1.17
C GLU A 121 -24.72 23.58 -2.28
N VAL A 122 -23.50 23.06 -2.12
CA VAL A 122 -22.88 22.16 -3.11
C VAL A 122 -23.53 20.78 -3.12
N LEU A 123 -23.77 20.21 -1.93
CA LEU A 123 -24.25 18.83 -1.78
C LEU A 123 -25.49 18.49 -2.62
N PRO A 124 -26.63 19.24 -2.54
CA PRO A 124 -27.83 18.88 -3.30
C PRO A 124 -27.61 18.96 -4.82
N VAL A 125 -26.80 19.89 -5.29
CA VAL A 125 -26.47 20.02 -6.73
C VAL A 125 -25.57 18.88 -7.18
N LEU A 126 -24.60 18.50 -6.35
CA LEU A 126 -23.70 17.37 -6.61
C LEU A 126 -24.46 16.04 -6.64
N GLU A 127 -25.37 15.79 -5.69
CA GLU A 127 -26.19 14.58 -5.66
C GLU A 127 -27.08 14.48 -6.91
N HIS A 128 -27.69 15.60 -7.33
CA HIS A 128 -28.46 15.65 -8.56
C HIS A 128 -27.58 15.38 -9.79
N TRP A 129 -26.39 16.01 -9.86
CA TRP A 129 -25.43 15.80 -10.93
C TRP A 129 -25.02 14.33 -11.05
N ILE A 130 -24.63 13.69 -9.93
CA ILE A 130 -24.27 12.26 -9.89
C ILE A 130 -25.48 11.39 -10.32
N GLY A 131 -26.68 11.70 -9.84
CA GLY A 131 -27.90 10.94 -10.13
C GLY A 131 -28.41 11.08 -11.57
N SER A 132 -27.96 12.12 -12.29
CA SER A 132 -28.33 12.39 -13.69
C SER A 132 -27.31 11.85 -14.71
N LEU A 133 -26.20 11.26 -14.25
CA LEU A 133 -25.20 10.65 -15.13
C LEU A 133 -25.81 9.48 -15.91
N ASP A 134 -25.51 9.40 -17.21
CA ASP A 134 -25.96 8.33 -18.10
C ASP A 134 -25.15 7.04 -17.84
N PRO A 135 -25.76 5.93 -17.39
CA PRO A 135 -25.07 4.67 -17.16
C PRO A 135 -24.44 4.04 -18.42
N SER A 136 -24.82 4.51 -19.61
CA SER A 136 -24.25 4.07 -20.89
C SER A 136 -23.01 4.87 -21.31
N ASP A 137 -22.71 5.99 -20.64
CA ASP A 137 -21.51 6.78 -20.88
C ASP A 137 -20.25 5.94 -20.52
N PRO A 138 -19.27 5.78 -21.43
CA PRO A 138 -18.01 5.11 -21.12
C PRO A 138 -17.26 5.70 -19.92
N GLN A 139 -17.50 6.98 -19.59
CA GLN A 139 -16.93 7.67 -18.44
C GLN A 139 -17.80 7.59 -17.17
N TYR A 140 -18.94 6.90 -17.19
CA TYR A 140 -19.90 6.87 -16.09
C TYR A 140 -19.25 6.63 -14.71
N ASP A 141 -18.46 5.56 -14.58
CA ASP A 141 -17.79 5.24 -13.31
C ASP A 141 -16.68 6.23 -12.96
N HIS A 142 -16.00 6.84 -13.95
CA HIS A 142 -15.02 7.89 -13.71
C HIS A 142 -15.68 9.16 -13.16
N LEU A 143 -16.80 9.59 -13.75
CA LEU A 143 -17.54 10.77 -13.30
C LEU A 143 -18.14 10.58 -11.90
N ARG A 144 -18.64 9.38 -11.60
CA ARG A 144 -19.08 9.02 -10.25
C ARG A 144 -17.93 9.05 -9.24
N LEU A 145 -16.73 8.64 -9.64
CA LEU A 145 -15.52 8.75 -8.83
C LEU A 145 -15.10 10.21 -8.62
N GLU A 146 -15.20 11.07 -9.64
CA GLU A 146 -15.01 12.52 -9.49
C GLU A 146 -16.02 13.12 -8.50
N GLY A 147 -17.28 12.65 -8.54
CA GLY A 147 -18.31 12.98 -7.55
C GLY A 147 -17.94 12.52 -6.13
N LEU A 148 -17.47 11.29 -5.96
CA LEU A 148 -16.99 10.75 -4.68
C LEU A 148 -15.85 11.59 -4.08
N TRP A 149 -14.86 11.98 -4.90
CA TRP A 149 -13.77 12.84 -4.45
C TRP A 149 -14.24 14.27 -4.14
N THR A 150 -15.25 14.76 -4.86
CA THR A 150 -15.86 16.06 -4.55
C THR A 150 -16.55 16.03 -3.19
N LEU A 151 -17.28 14.95 -2.87
CA LEU A 151 -17.84 14.73 -1.53
C LEU A 151 -16.76 14.78 -0.43
N GLN A 152 -15.61 14.10 -0.65
CA GLN A 152 -14.48 14.18 0.29
C GLN A 152 -13.98 15.61 0.48
N ASN A 153 -13.85 16.38 -0.61
CA ASN A 153 -13.38 17.76 -0.54
C ASN A 153 -14.31 18.65 0.28
N ILE A 154 -15.63 18.50 0.11
CA ILE A 154 -16.62 19.28 0.88
C ILE A 154 -16.97 18.64 2.24
N ARG A 155 -16.24 17.60 2.66
CA ARG A 155 -16.42 16.87 3.93
C ARG A 155 -17.82 16.29 4.12
N LYS A 156 -18.40 15.78 3.04
CA LYS A 156 -19.65 15.02 3.05
C LYS A 156 -19.36 13.56 2.70
N THR A 157 -20.26 12.66 3.09
CA THR A 157 -20.12 11.22 2.85
C THR A 157 -21.36 10.68 2.17
N ASP A 158 -21.15 9.74 1.25
CA ASP A 158 -22.22 8.96 0.61
C ASP A 158 -21.80 7.47 0.60
N PRO A 159 -22.09 6.74 1.68
CA PRO A 159 -21.78 5.31 1.79
C PRO A 159 -22.29 4.49 0.60
N LYS A 160 -23.48 4.82 0.07
CA LYS A 160 -24.09 4.09 -1.04
C LYS A 160 -23.32 4.28 -2.33
N LEU A 161 -22.89 5.50 -2.64
CA LEU A 161 -22.04 5.75 -3.80
C LEU A 161 -20.70 5.02 -3.66
N LEU A 162 -20.07 5.09 -2.49
CA LEU A 162 -18.81 4.40 -2.22
C LEU A 162 -18.93 2.88 -2.43
N GLU A 163 -19.93 2.26 -1.82
CA GLU A 163 -20.19 0.81 -1.96
C GLU A 163 -20.42 0.41 -3.42
N ASN A 164 -21.16 1.21 -4.19
CA ASN A 164 -21.35 0.94 -5.61
C ASN A 164 -20.05 1.06 -6.42
N LEU A 165 -19.18 2.04 -6.10
CA LEU A 165 -17.90 2.21 -6.79
C LEU A 165 -16.90 1.11 -6.45
N LEU A 166 -16.99 0.54 -5.24
CA LEU A 166 -16.26 -0.67 -4.87
C LEU A 166 -16.66 -1.88 -5.73
N GLU A 167 -17.82 -1.89 -6.37
CA GLU A 167 -18.29 -2.94 -7.29
C GLU A 167 -18.15 -2.56 -8.78
N SER A 168 -17.49 -1.44 -9.11
CA SER A 168 -17.29 -1.01 -10.50
C SER A 168 -16.61 -2.11 -11.33
N LYS A 169 -16.97 -2.21 -12.61
CA LYS A 169 -16.28 -3.10 -13.57
C LYS A 169 -14.85 -2.64 -13.83
N ASN A 170 -14.55 -1.35 -13.64
CA ASN A 170 -13.22 -0.80 -13.80
C ASN A 170 -12.40 -0.99 -12.51
N PRO A 171 -11.33 -1.82 -12.53
CA PRO A 171 -10.52 -2.05 -11.34
C PRO A 171 -9.83 -0.78 -10.81
N HIS A 172 -9.53 0.21 -11.66
CA HIS A 172 -8.95 1.48 -11.21
C HIS A 172 -9.94 2.29 -10.36
N VAL A 173 -11.24 2.20 -10.68
CA VAL A 173 -12.29 2.83 -9.87
C VAL A 173 -12.45 2.11 -8.54
N ARG A 174 -12.43 0.76 -8.54
CA ARG A 174 -12.45 -0.02 -7.28
C ARG A 174 -11.24 0.31 -6.40
N ALA A 175 -10.04 0.35 -6.96
CA ALA A 175 -8.80 0.70 -6.27
C ALA A 175 -8.86 2.12 -5.66
N ALA A 176 -9.38 3.09 -6.41
CA ALA A 176 -9.57 4.44 -5.90
C ALA A 176 -10.63 4.52 -4.78
N ALA A 177 -11.75 3.79 -4.92
CA ALA A 177 -12.80 3.72 -3.92
C ALA A 177 -12.30 3.08 -2.61
N VAL A 178 -11.46 2.04 -2.70
CA VAL A 178 -10.82 1.41 -1.52
C VAL A 178 -10.09 2.44 -0.64
N ARG A 179 -9.39 3.41 -1.23
CA ARG A 179 -8.69 4.47 -0.49
C ARG A 179 -9.61 5.38 0.32
N VAL A 180 -10.89 5.46 -0.03
CA VAL A 180 -11.90 6.29 0.64
C VAL A 180 -12.47 5.59 1.88
N VAL A 181 -12.54 4.26 1.88
CA VAL A 181 -13.10 3.46 2.98
C VAL A 181 -12.52 3.83 4.37
N PRO A 182 -11.20 3.88 4.59
CA PRO A 182 -10.66 4.25 5.91
C PRO A 182 -10.93 5.71 6.29
N GLN A 183 -11.08 6.61 5.31
CA GLN A 183 -11.41 8.01 5.55
C GLN A 183 -12.85 8.18 6.03
N TRP A 184 -13.77 7.36 5.52
CA TRP A 184 -15.19 7.40 5.86
C TRP A 184 -15.61 6.37 6.90
N ARG A 185 -14.66 5.70 7.56
CA ARG A 185 -14.91 4.58 8.49
C ARG A 185 -15.97 4.81 9.58
N LYS A 186 -16.22 6.06 9.98
CA LYS A 186 -17.22 6.41 11.00
C LYS A 186 -18.66 6.41 10.46
N ASP A 187 -18.81 6.61 9.16
CA ASP A 187 -20.10 6.71 8.47
C ASP A 187 -20.45 5.41 7.73
N LEU A 188 -19.58 4.40 7.81
CA LEU A 188 -19.75 3.09 7.20
C LEU A 188 -20.14 2.07 8.27
N SER A 189 -21.07 1.17 7.92
CA SER A 189 -21.57 0.13 8.82
C SER A 189 -20.50 -0.92 9.14
N ASP A 190 -19.76 -1.38 8.13
CA ASP A 190 -18.70 -2.39 8.28
C ASP A 190 -17.53 -2.13 7.29
N PRO A 191 -16.72 -1.10 7.53
CA PRO A 191 -15.62 -0.73 6.62
C PRO A 191 -14.55 -1.82 6.49
N VAL A 192 -14.32 -2.61 7.54
CA VAL A 192 -13.32 -3.68 7.53
C VAL A 192 -13.76 -4.80 6.58
N ASN A 193 -15.04 -5.20 6.60
CA ASN A 193 -15.53 -6.23 5.69
C ASN A 193 -15.60 -5.75 4.23
N LEU A 194 -15.88 -4.47 3.98
CA LEU A 194 -15.77 -3.88 2.64
C LEU A 194 -14.35 -4.06 2.08
N LEU A 195 -13.32 -3.82 2.89
CA LEU A 195 -11.92 -4.02 2.51
C LEU A 195 -11.57 -5.51 2.39
N ALA A 196 -12.06 -6.36 3.30
CA ALA A 196 -11.83 -7.80 3.26
C ALA A 196 -12.25 -8.43 1.93
N LYS A 197 -13.39 -8.00 1.39
CA LYS A 197 -13.87 -8.42 0.06
C LYS A 197 -12.89 -8.02 -1.05
N ARG A 198 -12.26 -6.85 -0.93
CA ARG A 198 -11.32 -6.30 -1.92
C ARG A 198 -9.91 -6.87 -1.82
N VAL A 199 -9.50 -7.41 -0.66
CA VAL A 199 -8.27 -8.21 -0.56
C VAL A 199 -8.31 -9.44 -1.47
N ARG A 200 -9.51 -9.92 -1.80
CA ARG A 200 -9.75 -11.07 -2.69
C ARG A 200 -10.14 -10.67 -4.11
N ASP A 201 -9.92 -9.43 -4.51
CA ASP A 201 -10.27 -8.93 -5.84
C ASP A 201 -9.40 -9.59 -6.92
N ASP A 202 -9.97 -9.84 -8.10
CA ASP A 202 -9.24 -10.42 -9.24
C ASP A 202 -8.07 -9.53 -9.69
N ASN A 203 -8.21 -8.20 -9.55
CA ASN A 203 -7.18 -7.26 -9.93
C ASN A 203 -6.13 -7.07 -8.81
N PRO A 204 -4.83 -7.30 -9.08
CA PRO A 204 -3.78 -7.23 -8.06
C PRO A 204 -3.62 -5.85 -7.42
N ARG A 205 -3.88 -4.75 -8.14
CA ARG A 205 -3.83 -3.40 -7.56
C ARG A 205 -4.95 -3.18 -6.55
N VAL A 206 -6.15 -3.69 -6.82
CA VAL A 206 -7.26 -3.59 -5.86
C VAL A 206 -6.93 -4.35 -4.58
N ARG A 207 -6.28 -5.53 -4.70
CA ARG A 207 -5.78 -6.27 -3.53
C ARG A 207 -4.76 -5.46 -2.74
N LEU A 208 -3.76 -4.87 -3.40
CA LEU A 208 -2.74 -4.03 -2.76
C LEU A 208 -3.36 -2.85 -2.01
N GLU A 209 -4.26 -2.11 -2.65
CA GLU A 209 -4.94 -0.99 -2.01
C GLU A 209 -5.75 -1.43 -0.79
N ALA A 210 -6.41 -2.60 -0.86
CA ALA A 210 -7.20 -3.12 0.24
C ALA A 210 -6.33 -3.57 1.42
N VAL A 211 -5.22 -4.25 1.13
CA VAL A 211 -4.21 -4.65 2.12
C VAL A 211 -3.66 -3.43 2.85
N ARG A 212 -3.32 -2.35 2.14
CA ARG A 212 -2.82 -1.12 2.77
C ARG A 212 -3.91 -0.34 3.50
N ALA A 213 -5.14 -0.33 2.99
CA ALA A 213 -6.25 0.31 3.68
C ALA A 213 -6.58 -0.36 5.02
N LEU A 214 -6.39 -1.68 5.14
CA LEU A 214 -6.62 -2.43 6.38
C LEU A 214 -5.71 -2.01 7.53
N SER A 215 -4.49 -1.50 7.27
CA SER A 215 -3.59 -1.06 8.35
C SER A 215 -4.11 0.17 9.11
N GLN A 216 -5.07 0.90 8.55
CA GLN A 216 -5.71 2.05 9.19
C GLN A 216 -6.81 1.64 10.21
N PHE A 217 -7.01 0.34 10.45
CA PHE A 217 -7.96 -0.21 11.41
C PHE A 217 -7.21 -0.96 12.53
N PRO A 218 -6.85 -0.29 13.63
CA PRO A 218 -5.97 -0.86 14.66
C PRO A 218 -6.68 -1.95 15.48
N SER A 219 -6.67 -3.17 14.96
CA SER A 219 -7.16 -4.38 15.63
C SER A 219 -6.47 -5.62 15.02
N ALA A 220 -6.61 -6.78 15.66
CA ALA A 220 -5.96 -8.00 15.18
C ALA A 220 -6.58 -8.55 13.88
N GLN A 221 -7.89 -8.36 13.70
CA GLN A 221 -8.65 -8.93 12.58
C GLN A 221 -8.14 -8.45 11.19
N PRO A 222 -7.85 -7.15 10.96
CA PRO A 222 -7.26 -6.67 9.72
C PRO A 222 -5.96 -7.34 9.30
N ALA A 223 -5.10 -7.78 10.23
CA ALA A 223 -3.87 -8.51 9.89
C ALA A 223 -4.20 -9.89 9.27
N ASP A 224 -5.14 -10.63 9.87
CA ASP A 224 -5.63 -11.89 9.29
C ASP A 224 -6.29 -11.68 7.92
N LEU A 225 -7.12 -10.64 7.81
CA LEU A 225 -7.83 -10.33 6.58
C LEU A 225 -6.89 -9.91 5.45
N ALA A 226 -5.85 -9.12 5.74
CA ALA A 226 -4.83 -8.72 4.76
C ALA A 226 -4.13 -9.95 4.18
N LEU A 227 -3.77 -10.91 5.04
CA LEU A 227 -3.10 -12.15 4.62
C LEU A 227 -4.00 -13.10 3.82
N ASN A 228 -5.28 -12.81 3.59
CA ASN A 228 -6.07 -13.52 2.57
C ASN A 228 -5.53 -13.27 1.14
N ALA A 229 -4.73 -12.22 0.93
CA ALA A 229 -4.09 -11.99 -0.37
C ALA A 229 -3.10 -13.10 -0.75
N LEU A 230 -2.57 -13.86 0.23
CA LEU A 230 -1.69 -15.00 0.01
C LEU A 230 -2.36 -16.17 -0.73
N ASP A 231 -3.69 -16.14 -0.88
CA ASP A 231 -4.44 -17.10 -1.71
C ASP A 231 -4.27 -16.83 -3.22
N PHE A 232 -3.64 -15.72 -3.60
CA PHE A 232 -3.45 -15.27 -4.98
C PHE A 232 -1.96 -15.14 -5.32
N GLU A 233 -1.66 -14.84 -6.58
CA GLU A 233 -0.31 -14.42 -6.97
C GLU A 233 0.08 -13.12 -6.24
N VAL A 234 1.24 -13.16 -5.60
CA VAL A 234 1.83 -12.06 -4.82
C VAL A 234 3.11 -11.61 -5.51
N ASP A 235 3.03 -10.46 -6.18
CA ASP A 235 4.21 -9.76 -6.70
C ASP A 235 4.96 -9.01 -5.59
N GLY A 236 6.14 -8.45 -5.90
CA GLY A 236 6.96 -7.76 -4.91
C GLY A 236 6.33 -6.51 -4.28
N PHE A 237 5.40 -5.84 -4.97
CA PHE A 237 4.68 -4.70 -4.40
C PHE A 237 3.62 -5.16 -3.41
N LEU A 238 2.86 -6.22 -3.75
CA LEU A 238 1.85 -6.79 -2.86
C LEU A 238 2.50 -7.47 -1.65
N ASP A 239 3.63 -8.16 -1.83
CA ASP A 239 4.42 -8.75 -0.73
C ASP A 239 4.87 -7.68 0.26
N HIS A 240 5.48 -6.60 -0.24
CA HIS A 240 5.88 -5.48 0.61
C HIS A 240 4.69 -4.82 1.31
N ALA A 241 3.55 -4.68 0.62
CA ALA A 241 2.33 -4.15 1.22
C ALA A 241 1.78 -5.05 2.35
N LEU A 242 1.83 -6.38 2.17
CA LEU A 242 1.45 -7.35 3.20
C LEU A 242 2.38 -7.28 4.40
N TRP A 243 3.70 -7.28 4.16
CA TRP A 243 4.71 -7.14 5.21
C TRP A 243 4.45 -5.87 6.02
N LEU A 244 4.32 -4.72 5.35
CA LEU A 244 4.10 -3.43 6.01
C LEU A 244 2.78 -3.37 6.77
N THR A 245 1.69 -3.92 6.22
CA THR A 245 0.39 -3.93 6.91
C THR A 245 0.41 -4.80 8.15
N VAL A 246 1.04 -5.97 8.10
CA VAL A 246 1.14 -6.87 9.24
C VAL A 246 2.07 -6.30 10.31
N ASP A 247 3.18 -5.67 9.90
CA ASP A 247 4.14 -5.02 10.79
C ASP A 247 3.48 -3.86 11.57
N GLU A 248 2.81 -2.95 10.86
CA GLU A 248 2.08 -1.82 11.45
C GLU A 248 1.00 -2.27 12.45
N LEU A 249 0.45 -3.48 12.29
CA LEU A 249 -0.59 -4.04 13.16
C LEU A 249 -0.04 -4.95 14.27
N THR A 250 1.28 -5.11 14.39
CA THR A 250 1.94 -6.02 15.34
C THR A 250 1.45 -5.83 16.78
N ASP A 251 1.33 -4.59 17.24
CA ASP A 251 0.85 -4.26 18.57
C ASP A 251 -0.57 -4.75 18.86
N GLN A 252 -1.38 -4.99 17.83
CA GLN A 252 -2.76 -5.45 17.98
C GLN A 252 -2.91 -6.97 17.87
N TRP A 253 -2.12 -7.65 17.03
CA TRP A 253 -2.27 -9.08 16.80
C TRP A 253 -1.26 -9.94 17.59
N PHE A 254 -0.02 -9.49 17.77
CA PHE A 254 1.04 -10.35 18.31
C PHE A 254 0.86 -10.69 19.79
N PRO A 255 0.50 -9.75 20.70
CA PRO A 255 0.23 -10.08 22.10
C PRO A 255 -0.87 -11.16 22.26
N ARG A 256 -1.86 -11.16 21.37
CA ARG A 256 -2.94 -12.16 21.36
C ARG A 256 -2.43 -13.54 20.95
N VAL A 257 -1.58 -13.61 19.92
CA VAL A 257 -0.90 -14.86 19.52
C VAL A 257 -0.04 -15.38 20.67
N GLN A 258 0.70 -14.52 21.37
CA GLN A 258 1.48 -14.91 22.54
C GLN A 258 0.62 -15.41 23.71
N ALA A 259 -0.60 -14.89 23.85
CA ALA A 259 -1.59 -15.37 24.81
C ALA A 259 -2.29 -16.69 24.36
N GLY A 260 -1.96 -17.22 23.18
CA GLY A 260 -2.55 -18.44 22.64
C GLY A 260 -3.88 -18.25 21.91
N GLU A 261 -4.29 -17.02 21.61
CA GLU A 261 -5.47 -16.74 20.79
C GLU A 261 -5.25 -17.13 19.32
N ASP A 262 -6.27 -17.69 18.68
CA ASP A 262 -6.24 -18.05 17.26
C ASP A 262 -6.57 -16.86 16.34
N VAL A 263 -5.65 -15.91 16.27
CA VAL A 263 -5.83 -14.68 15.46
C VAL A 263 -6.00 -14.99 13.97
N PHE A 264 -5.27 -15.97 13.45
CA PHE A 264 -5.24 -16.32 12.02
C PHE A 264 -6.12 -17.52 11.66
N ARG A 265 -7.12 -17.83 12.50
CA ARG A 265 -8.21 -18.80 12.24
C ARG A 265 -7.69 -20.18 11.83
N GLY A 266 -6.63 -20.65 12.48
CA GLY A 266 -6.00 -21.95 12.23
C GLY A 266 -5.09 -21.99 11.01
N ASN A 267 -4.99 -20.91 10.22
CA ASN A 267 -4.14 -20.87 9.03
C ASN A 267 -2.66 -20.72 9.40
N THR A 268 -1.93 -21.83 9.39
CA THR A 268 -0.52 -21.88 9.76
C THR A 268 0.37 -21.04 8.84
N LYS A 269 0.08 -20.96 7.53
CA LYS A 269 0.88 -20.17 6.59
C LYS A 269 0.81 -18.68 6.91
N LYS A 270 -0.39 -18.18 7.22
CA LYS A 270 -0.59 -16.79 7.67
C LYS A 270 0.12 -16.51 8.98
N LEU A 271 -0.01 -17.41 9.96
CA LEU A 271 0.67 -17.27 11.24
C LEU A 271 2.19 -17.22 11.07
N LEU A 272 2.77 -18.11 10.26
CA LEU A 272 4.21 -18.13 10.00
C LEU A 272 4.69 -16.87 9.29
N TYR A 273 3.93 -16.38 8.30
CA TYR A 273 4.21 -15.09 7.66
C TYR A 273 4.21 -13.96 8.70
N ALA A 274 3.18 -13.87 9.53
CA ALA A 274 3.08 -12.82 10.53
C ALA A 274 4.20 -12.89 11.57
N LEU A 275 4.57 -14.08 12.03
CA LEU A 275 5.70 -14.27 12.95
C LEU A 275 7.04 -13.88 12.30
N GLU A 276 7.23 -14.16 11.00
CA GLU A 276 8.42 -13.71 10.28
C GLU A 276 8.53 -12.18 10.23
N VAL A 277 7.41 -11.48 10.04
CA VAL A 277 7.36 -10.01 10.02
C VAL A 277 7.86 -9.39 11.32
N VAL A 278 7.54 -9.98 12.48
CA VAL A 278 7.94 -9.46 13.81
C VAL A 278 9.46 -9.40 13.99
N ASP A 279 10.20 -10.31 13.34
CA ASP A 279 11.67 -10.33 13.29
C ASP A 279 12.37 -10.25 14.68
N GLN A 280 11.80 -10.88 15.71
CA GLN A 280 12.33 -10.85 17.09
C GLN A 280 12.33 -12.24 17.78
N PRO A 281 13.22 -12.49 18.77
CA PRO A 281 13.23 -13.72 19.60
C PRO A 281 11.90 -14.08 20.27
N THR A 282 11.04 -13.09 20.49
CA THR A 282 9.72 -13.26 21.11
C THR A 282 8.76 -14.13 20.31
N ILE A 283 9.07 -14.45 19.04
CA ILE A 283 8.25 -15.31 18.17
C ILE A 283 8.45 -16.80 18.42
N VAL A 284 9.53 -17.18 19.11
CA VAL A 284 9.90 -18.59 19.30
C VAL A 284 8.87 -19.39 20.10
N PRO A 285 8.28 -18.87 21.20
CA PRO A 285 7.24 -19.62 21.92
C PRO A 285 6.01 -19.98 21.06
N PRO A 286 5.41 -19.05 20.28
CA PRO A 286 4.37 -19.42 19.29
C PRO A 286 4.81 -20.49 18.27
N LEU A 287 6.06 -20.44 17.79
CA LEU A 287 6.58 -21.42 16.81
C LEU A 287 6.67 -22.84 17.38
N ILE A 288 6.99 -22.99 18.67
CA ILE A 288 6.96 -24.29 19.37
C ILE A 288 5.54 -24.89 19.35
N GLY A 289 4.51 -24.05 19.47
CA GLY A 289 3.12 -24.47 19.29
C GLY A 289 2.83 -24.98 17.87
N VAL A 290 3.33 -24.27 16.85
CA VAL A 290 3.17 -24.68 15.44
C VAL A 290 3.82 -26.02 15.15
N LEU A 291 5.06 -26.24 15.60
CA LEU A 291 5.83 -27.46 15.35
C LEU A 291 5.21 -28.73 15.96
N SER A 292 4.24 -28.58 16.85
CA SER A 292 3.55 -29.70 17.52
C SER A 292 2.13 -29.93 17.01
N LYS A 293 1.74 -29.27 15.92
CA LYS A 293 0.52 -29.60 15.20
C LYS A 293 0.72 -30.92 14.46
N LYS A 294 -0.19 -31.88 14.66
CA LYS A 294 -0.14 -33.22 14.02
C LYS A 294 -0.14 -33.15 12.49
N ASP A 295 -0.91 -32.24 11.91
CA ASP A 295 -1.14 -32.14 10.45
C ASP A 295 -0.36 -30.98 9.81
N LEU A 296 0.87 -30.72 10.27
CA LEU A 296 1.72 -29.66 9.72
C LEU A 296 2.36 -30.08 8.39
N ASP A 297 2.06 -29.37 7.31
CA ASP A 297 2.67 -29.61 6.00
C ASP A 297 4.19 -29.34 6.01
N ASP A 298 4.93 -30.01 5.13
CA ASP A 298 6.40 -29.96 5.09
C ASP A 298 6.95 -28.54 4.86
N GLY A 299 6.26 -27.72 4.07
CA GLY A 299 6.67 -26.34 3.80
C GLY A 299 6.56 -25.46 5.04
N SER A 300 5.41 -25.50 5.72
CA SER A 300 5.19 -24.81 6.99
C SER A 300 6.14 -25.31 8.08
N ARG A 301 6.40 -26.63 8.12
CA ARG A 301 7.36 -27.23 9.03
C ARG A 301 8.77 -26.67 8.81
N LYS A 302 9.27 -26.72 7.58
CA LYS A 302 10.58 -26.18 7.22
C LYS A 302 10.70 -24.71 7.62
N LYS A 303 9.70 -23.89 7.29
CA LYS A 303 9.70 -22.46 7.63
C LYS A 303 9.70 -22.21 9.13
N ALA A 304 8.92 -22.98 9.90
CA ALA A 304 8.91 -22.87 11.35
C ALA A 304 10.28 -23.22 11.96
N LEU A 305 10.94 -24.27 11.45
CA LEU A 305 12.29 -24.66 11.88
C LEU A 305 13.32 -23.55 11.56
N GLU A 306 13.30 -23.01 10.34
CA GLU A 306 14.18 -21.90 9.93
C GLU A 306 14.03 -20.68 10.85
N LEU A 307 12.79 -20.31 11.21
CA LEU A 307 12.53 -19.19 12.12
C LEU A 307 13.00 -19.49 13.56
N VAL A 308 12.79 -20.71 14.04
CA VAL A 308 13.31 -21.14 15.36
C VAL A 308 14.83 -21.09 15.39
N ALA A 309 15.51 -21.57 14.35
CA ALA A 309 16.96 -21.49 14.23
C ALA A 309 17.43 -20.03 14.19
N LYS A 310 16.77 -19.18 13.38
CA LYS A 310 17.10 -17.75 13.24
C LYS A 310 17.02 -16.98 14.56
N PHE A 311 15.97 -17.20 15.36
CA PHE A 311 15.68 -16.34 16.52
C PHE A 311 15.81 -17.01 17.89
N GLY A 312 15.94 -18.33 17.94
CA GLY A 312 16.07 -19.08 19.18
C GLY A 312 17.29 -18.67 20.01
N ASN A 313 17.14 -18.75 21.33
CA ASN A 313 18.22 -18.67 22.30
C ASN A 313 18.37 -20.01 23.07
N ALA A 314 19.39 -20.12 23.94
CA ALA A 314 19.67 -21.35 24.68
C ALA A 314 18.51 -21.83 25.57
N GLU A 315 17.73 -20.91 26.16
CA GLU A 315 16.54 -21.25 26.97
C GLU A 315 15.38 -21.73 26.10
N ASN A 316 15.20 -21.15 24.90
CA ASN A 316 14.20 -21.64 23.96
C ASN A 316 14.57 -23.05 23.46
N MET A 317 15.85 -23.28 23.16
CA MET A 317 16.34 -24.62 22.79
C MET A 317 16.15 -25.60 23.93
N ARG A 318 16.31 -25.17 25.19
CA ARG A 318 15.98 -25.99 26.35
C ARG A 318 14.51 -26.39 26.36
N SER A 319 13.60 -25.46 26.10
CA SER A 319 12.16 -25.76 26.05
C SER A 319 11.80 -26.75 24.93
N ILE A 320 12.48 -26.64 23.78
CA ILE A 320 12.35 -27.62 22.68
C ILE A 320 12.89 -28.99 23.13
N LEU A 321 14.06 -29.03 23.77
CA LEU A 321 14.66 -30.25 24.29
C LEU A 321 13.79 -30.92 25.35
N ASP A 322 13.23 -30.17 26.29
CA ASP A 322 12.33 -30.71 27.32
C ASP A 322 11.11 -31.39 26.69
N ARG A 323 10.59 -30.82 25.59
CA ARG A 323 9.50 -31.40 24.84
C ARG A 323 9.92 -32.63 24.04
N VAL A 324 11.13 -32.65 23.49
CA VAL A 324 11.73 -33.86 22.88
C VAL A 324 11.82 -34.98 23.92
N LEU A 325 12.19 -34.68 25.17
CA LEU A 325 12.38 -35.67 26.23
C LEU A 325 11.08 -36.13 26.90
N ASP A 326 9.98 -35.38 26.75
CA ASP A 326 8.67 -35.77 27.27
C ASP A 326 8.20 -37.08 26.63
N LYS A 327 7.78 -38.04 27.47
CA LYS A 327 7.28 -39.35 27.04
C LYS A 327 5.95 -39.28 26.28
N ASN A 328 5.19 -38.19 26.45
CA ASN A 328 3.92 -37.98 25.78
C ASN A 328 4.08 -37.35 24.39
N THR A 329 5.28 -36.93 24.01
CA THR A 329 5.57 -36.39 22.68
C THR A 329 5.61 -37.51 21.65
N SER A 330 4.80 -37.37 20.59
CA SER A 330 4.74 -38.35 19.49
C SER A 330 6.07 -38.45 18.75
N ASP A 331 6.37 -39.59 18.12
CA ASP A 331 7.63 -39.79 17.41
C ASP A 331 7.84 -38.79 16.27
N SER A 332 6.76 -38.43 15.56
CA SER A 332 6.78 -37.40 14.52
C SER A 332 7.14 -36.02 15.09
N ASP A 333 6.50 -35.61 16.19
CA ASP A 333 6.80 -34.32 16.83
C ASP A 333 8.23 -34.30 17.39
N ARG A 334 8.66 -35.41 17.98
CA ARG A 334 10.01 -35.60 18.52
C ARG A 334 11.07 -35.43 17.41
N ALA A 335 10.87 -36.05 16.26
CA ALA A 335 11.76 -35.93 15.12
C ALA A 335 11.86 -34.47 14.61
N ASN A 336 10.75 -33.75 14.55
CA ASN A 336 10.74 -32.33 14.12
C ASN A 336 11.48 -31.42 15.09
N LEU A 337 11.23 -31.60 16.38
CA LEU A 337 11.84 -30.79 17.42
C LEU A 337 13.36 -31.07 17.49
N LEU A 338 13.77 -32.33 17.29
CA LEU A 338 15.19 -32.69 17.12
C LEU A 338 15.82 -32.02 15.90
N ALA A 339 15.14 -31.99 14.75
CA ALA A 339 15.63 -31.29 13.56
C ALA A 339 15.82 -29.78 13.82
N ALA A 340 14.92 -29.16 14.59
CA ALA A 340 15.05 -27.75 15.00
C ALA A 340 16.33 -27.50 15.81
N LEU A 341 16.62 -28.41 16.76
CA LEU A 341 17.82 -28.33 17.59
C LEU A 341 19.09 -28.48 16.75
N ILE A 342 19.12 -29.47 15.85
CA ILE A 342 20.26 -29.72 14.96
C ILE A 342 20.53 -28.49 14.09
N ASP A 343 19.51 -27.97 13.40
CA ASP A 343 19.66 -26.82 12.51
C ASP A 343 20.13 -25.57 13.27
N ALA A 344 19.60 -25.31 14.47
CA ALA A 344 20.05 -24.20 15.31
C ALA A 344 21.50 -24.36 15.79
N THR A 345 21.92 -25.59 16.13
CA THR A 345 23.31 -25.88 16.50
C THR A 345 24.25 -25.75 15.30
N GLU A 346 23.90 -26.27 14.12
CA GLU A 346 24.74 -26.22 12.92
C GLU A 346 24.86 -24.80 12.35
N SER A 347 23.75 -24.05 12.30
CA SER A 347 23.73 -22.71 11.70
C SER A 347 24.33 -21.63 12.61
N ARG A 348 24.15 -21.73 13.93
CA ARG A 348 24.49 -20.66 14.89
C ARG A 348 25.33 -21.10 16.09
N GLY A 349 25.68 -22.39 16.20
CA GLY A 349 26.37 -22.93 17.38
C GLY A 349 25.51 -22.90 18.63
N LEU A 350 24.18 -22.83 18.48
CA LEU A 350 23.25 -22.69 19.60
C LEU A 350 23.08 -24.04 20.32
N ILE A 351 23.44 -24.09 21.60
CA ILE A 351 23.32 -25.29 22.44
C ILE A 351 22.20 -25.04 23.46
N PRO A 352 21.29 -26.00 23.71
CA PRO A 352 20.30 -25.89 24.78
C PRO A 352 20.95 -25.62 26.13
N SER A 353 20.35 -24.75 26.95
CA SER A 353 20.83 -24.55 28.31
C SER A 353 20.62 -25.80 29.19
N GLY A 354 21.32 -25.88 30.31
CA GLY A 354 21.13 -26.95 31.31
C GLY A 354 21.68 -28.32 30.91
N ASP A 355 21.14 -29.37 31.53
CA ASP A 355 21.63 -30.74 31.37
C ASP A 355 21.12 -31.42 30.09
N LEU A 356 22.05 -31.92 29.27
CA LEU A 356 21.79 -32.59 28.01
C LEU A 356 21.78 -34.12 28.10
N SER A 357 22.06 -34.69 29.29
CA SER A 357 22.21 -36.14 29.51
C SER A 357 20.99 -36.95 29.05
N GLY A 358 19.79 -36.36 29.12
CA GLY A 358 18.54 -36.98 28.69
C GLY A 358 18.52 -37.44 27.23
N LEU A 359 19.33 -36.82 26.34
CA LEU A 359 19.44 -37.21 24.94
C LEU A 359 19.98 -38.63 24.75
N SER A 360 20.77 -39.14 25.69
CA SER A 360 21.30 -40.51 25.63
C SER A 360 20.26 -41.60 25.86
N ASN A 361 19.04 -41.22 26.29
CA ASN A 361 17.93 -42.14 26.58
C ASN A 361 16.83 -42.13 25.50
N LEU A 362 17.04 -41.38 24.41
CA LEU A 362 16.23 -41.37 23.20
C LEU A 362 16.73 -42.42 22.23
#